data_AF-A0A8K2AUU2-F1
#
_entry.id   AF-A0A8K2AUU2-F1
#
_cell.length_a   1.000
_cell.length_b   1.000
_cell.length_c   1.000
_cell.angle_alpha   90.00
_cell.angle_beta   90.00
_cell.angle_gamma   90.00
#
_symmetry.space_group_name_H-M   'P 1'
#
loop_
_entity.id
_entity.type
_entity.pdbx_description
1 polymer ?
#
loop_
_entity_poly.entity_id
_entity_poly.type
_entity_poly.pdbx_seq_one_letter_code
_entity_poly.pdbx_strand_id
1 'polypeptide(L)'
;MCFILERFGLFVDSQTVGRWFGQRAKREAGLPHQQSKTPAQSAMLEESFTADPYPDSTERMRLVRGTLLSKSQVDAWFSVQRKKRTDEVEAHGYVIEPGTRIADMRVPPEVSGELRRAWKEVEKERQEALRRLAEEEQEEDGEEH
;
A
#
# COMPACT_ATOMS: atom_id res chain seq x y z
N MET A 1 -19.40 -33.33 -2.01
CA MET A 1 -19.66 -33.03 -3.43
C MET A 1 -19.50 -31.53 -3.64
N CYS A 2 -18.60 -31.13 -4.55
CA CYS A 2 -18.12 -29.75 -4.67
C CYS A 2 -19.10 -28.90 -5.49
N PHE A 3 -19.76 -27.93 -4.86
CA PHE A 3 -20.73 -26.97 -5.44
C PHE A 3 -20.06 -25.88 -6.33
N ILE A 4 -19.07 -26.22 -7.15
CA ILE A 4 -18.31 -25.23 -7.96
C ILE A 4 -18.77 -25.16 -9.42
N LEU A 5 -19.70 -26.01 -9.88
CA LEU A 5 -20.01 -26.12 -11.31
C LEU A 5 -21.44 -25.75 -11.66
N GLU A 6 -21.98 -24.63 -11.15
CA GLU A 6 -23.32 -24.21 -11.60
C GLU A 6 -23.59 -22.71 -11.69
N ARG A 7 -22.55 -21.85 -11.77
CA ARG A 7 -22.81 -20.42 -11.98
C ARG A 7 -21.85 -19.60 -12.85
N PHE A 8 -20.87 -20.20 -13.51
CA PHE A 8 -20.10 -19.47 -14.52
C PHE A 8 -19.75 -20.40 -15.67
N GLY A 9 -20.62 -20.41 -16.68
CA GLY A 9 -20.13 -20.65 -18.03
C GLY A 9 -19.09 -19.57 -18.36
N LEU A 10 -18.02 -19.98 -19.04
CA LEU A 10 -16.87 -19.21 -19.54
C LEU A 10 -15.58 -19.39 -18.71
N PHE A 11 -14.76 -20.33 -19.20
CA PHE A 11 -13.30 -20.43 -19.12
C PHE A 11 -12.64 -19.75 -17.90
N VAL A 12 -12.43 -20.53 -16.84
CA VAL A 12 -11.56 -20.12 -15.74
C VAL A 12 -10.12 -20.33 -16.19
N ASP A 13 -9.45 -19.26 -16.61
CA ASP A 13 -8.03 -19.33 -16.96
C ASP A 13 -7.17 -19.67 -15.73
N SER A 14 -6.03 -20.33 -15.97
CA SER A 14 -5.04 -20.71 -14.94
C SER A 14 -4.66 -19.57 -13.99
N GLN A 15 -4.66 -18.33 -14.47
CA GLN A 15 -4.38 -17.14 -13.66
C GLN A 15 -5.49 -16.85 -12.63
N THR A 16 -6.76 -17.08 -12.98
CA THR A 16 -7.91 -16.90 -12.08
C THR A 16 -7.87 -17.96 -10.98
N VAL A 17 -7.56 -19.20 -11.35
CA VAL A 17 -7.40 -20.31 -10.40
C VAL A 17 -6.21 -20.07 -9.47
N GLY A 18 -5.07 -19.63 -10.01
CA GLY A 18 -3.88 -19.32 -9.22
C GLY A 18 -4.09 -18.19 -8.21
N ARG A 19 -4.80 -17.12 -8.61
CA ARG A 19 -5.19 -16.02 -7.71
C ARG A 19 -6.11 -16.51 -6.59
N TRP A 20 -7.06 -17.39 -6.90
CA TRP A 20 -7.98 -17.96 -5.92
C TRP A 20 -7.24 -18.79 -4.86
N PHE A 21 -6.34 -19.69 -5.27
CA PHE A 21 -5.51 -20.46 -4.33
C PHE A 21 -4.62 -19.56 -3.48
N GLY A 22 -4.01 -18.54 -4.09
CA GLY A 22 -3.19 -17.57 -3.35
C GLY A 22 -3.98 -16.74 -2.32
N GLN A 23 -5.23 -16.36 -2.63
CA GLN A 23 -6.09 -15.65 -1.69
C GLN A 23 -6.59 -16.56 -0.56
N ARG A 24 -6.91 -17.82 -0.87
CA ARG A 24 -7.35 -18.80 0.10
C ARG A 24 -6.24 -19.16 1.10
N ALA A 25 -5.02 -19.40 0.61
CA ALA A 25 -3.86 -19.68 1.47
C ALA A 25 -3.60 -18.56 2.48
N LYS A 26 -3.79 -17.29 2.07
CA LYS A 26 -3.67 -16.14 2.99
C LYS A 26 -4.75 -16.13 4.08
N ARG A 27 -6.00 -16.50 3.74
CA ARG A 27 -7.11 -16.59 4.70
C ARG A 27 -6.91 -17.76 5.68
N GLU A 28 -6.46 -18.91 5.18
CA GLU A 28 -6.19 -20.11 6.00
C GLU A 28 -4.98 -19.92 6.92
N ALA A 29 -3.98 -19.13 6.52
CA ALA A 29 -2.84 -18.76 7.36
C ALA A 29 -3.18 -17.69 8.42
N GLY A 30 -4.43 -17.25 8.53
CA GLY A 30 -4.84 -16.17 9.46
C GLY A 30 -4.20 -14.82 9.16
N LEU A 31 -3.55 -14.67 7.99
CA LEU A 31 -2.94 -13.41 7.60
C LEU A 31 -4.05 -12.38 7.39
N PRO A 32 -4.03 -11.23 8.09
CA PRO A 32 -5.08 -10.25 7.95
C PRO A 32 -5.17 -9.82 6.48
N HIS A 33 -6.41 -9.78 5.98
CA HIS A 33 -6.74 -8.94 4.84
C HIS A 33 -6.23 -7.53 5.15
N GLN A 34 -5.65 -6.82 4.17
CA GLN A 34 -4.96 -5.53 4.37
C GLN A 34 -5.58 -4.76 5.54
N GLN A 35 -4.84 -4.65 6.65
CA GLN A 35 -5.33 -3.99 7.86
C GLN A 35 -5.88 -2.61 7.45
N SER A 36 -7.09 -2.30 7.91
CA SER A 36 -7.66 -0.97 7.76
C SER A 36 -6.68 0.02 8.38
N LYS A 37 -6.28 1.03 7.60
CA LYS A 37 -5.40 2.09 8.09
C LYS A 37 -6.08 2.78 9.27
N THR A 38 -5.31 3.08 10.31
CA THR A 38 -5.84 3.84 11.45
C THR A 38 -6.26 5.25 10.98
N PRO A 39 -7.15 5.94 11.71
CA PRO A 39 -7.52 7.31 11.39
C PRO A 39 -6.31 8.25 11.31
N ALA A 40 -5.34 8.09 12.21
CA ALA A 40 -4.10 8.86 12.23
C ALA A 40 -3.23 8.62 10.98
N GLN A 41 -3.07 7.36 10.55
CA GLN A 41 -2.36 7.03 9.31
C GLN A 41 -3.04 7.63 8.08
N SER A 42 -4.38 7.60 8.06
CA SER A 42 -5.16 8.14 6.95
C SER A 42 -5.06 9.66 6.87
N ALA A 43 -5.10 10.36 8.01
CA ALA A 43 -4.96 11.81 8.09
C ALA A 43 -3.59 12.28 7.56
N MET A 44 -2.50 11.60 7.93
CA MET A 44 -1.15 11.93 7.44
C MET A 44 -1.01 11.75 5.93
N LEU A 45 -1.62 10.69 5.37
CA LEU A 45 -1.64 10.48 3.92
C LEU A 45 -2.48 11.54 3.20
N GLU A 46 -3.60 11.95 3.81
CA GLU A 46 -4.50 12.95 3.25
C GLU A 46 -3.88 14.35 3.24
N GLU A 47 -3.20 14.75 4.31
CA GLU A 47 -2.42 16.00 4.35
C GLU A 47 -1.40 16.07 3.22
N SER A 48 -0.65 14.99 3.01
CA SER A 48 0.34 14.91 1.93
C SER A 48 -0.33 14.96 0.55
N PHE A 49 -1.48 14.30 0.36
CA PHE A 49 -2.22 14.32 -0.90
C PHE A 49 -2.77 15.70 -1.26
N THR A 50 -3.28 16.45 -0.27
CA THR A 50 -3.75 17.82 -0.46
C THR A 50 -2.61 18.78 -0.81
N ALA A 51 -1.39 18.51 -0.35
CA ALA A 51 -0.21 19.27 -0.77
C ALA A 51 0.20 18.92 -2.21
N ASP A 52 0.33 17.63 -2.51
CA ASP A 52 0.67 17.12 -3.84
C ASP A 52 0.13 15.69 -4.06
N PRO A 53 -0.75 15.48 -5.07
CA PRO A 53 -1.21 14.14 -5.46
C PRO A 53 -0.12 13.18 -5.97
N TYR A 54 1.07 13.69 -6.30
CA TYR A 54 2.25 12.96 -6.79
C TYR A 54 3.50 13.23 -5.94
N PRO A 55 3.54 12.79 -4.67
CA PRO A 55 4.67 13.05 -3.80
C PRO A 55 5.97 12.46 -4.34
N ASP A 56 7.07 13.17 -4.08
CA ASP A 56 8.41 12.73 -4.44
C ASP A 56 8.86 11.50 -3.61
N SER A 57 10.08 10.99 -3.88
CA SER A 57 10.59 9.85 -3.13
C SER A 57 10.86 10.16 -1.66
N THR A 58 11.28 11.37 -1.34
CA THR A 58 11.63 11.80 0.02
C THR A 58 10.37 11.85 0.88
N GLU A 59 9.30 12.43 0.36
CA GLU A 59 8.01 12.52 1.05
C GLU A 59 7.38 11.14 1.21
N ARG A 60 7.48 10.27 0.21
CA ARG A 60 7.04 8.87 0.34
C ARG A 60 7.83 8.13 1.43
N MET A 61 9.14 8.36 1.56
CA MET A 61 9.93 7.79 2.65
C MET A 61 9.50 8.33 4.02
N ARG A 62 9.20 9.64 4.12
CA ARG A 62 8.65 10.25 5.33
C ARG A 62 7.33 9.60 5.74
N LEU A 63 6.42 9.42 4.78
CA LEU A 63 5.14 8.76 5.00
C LEU A 63 5.29 7.31 5.47
N VAL A 64 6.24 6.55 4.89
CA VAL A 64 6.53 5.18 5.32
C VAL A 64 7.02 5.15 6.79
N ARG A 65 7.90 6.08 7.16
CA ARG A 65 8.39 6.21 8.55
C ARG A 65 7.27 6.61 9.52
N GLY A 66 6.46 7.59 9.16
CA GLY A 66 5.42 8.15 10.04
C GLY A 66 4.17 7.28 10.17
N THR A 67 3.77 6.60 9.09
CA THR A 67 2.57 5.74 9.10
C THR A 67 2.88 4.28 9.42
N LEU A 68 4.15 3.87 9.37
CA LEU A 68 4.61 2.48 9.45
C LEU A 68 4.02 1.55 8.37
N LEU A 69 3.35 2.11 7.36
CA LEU A 69 2.88 1.39 6.19
C LEU A 69 4.05 1.08 5.26
N SER A 70 4.03 -0.08 4.61
CA SER A 70 5.02 -0.40 3.59
C SER A 70 4.93 0.57 2.40
N LYS A 71 6.05 0.75 1.68
CA LYS A 71 6.09 1.54 0.44
C LYS A 71 4.95 1.16 -0.52
N SER A 72 4.69 -0.13 -0.69
CA SER A 72 3.62 -0.61 -1.58
C SER A 72 2.21 -0.18 -1.12
N GLN A 73 1.97 -0.15 0.19
CA GLN A 73 0.69 0.32 0.75
C GLN A 73 0.50 1.82 0.57
N VAL A 74 1.56 2.62 0.75
CA VAL A 74 1.54 4.06 0.46
C VAL A 74 1.28 4.28 -1.03
N ASP A 75 2.04 3.62 -1.90
CA ASP A 75 1.90 3.73 -3.36
C ASP A 75 0.51 3.35 -3.85
N ALA A 76 -0.05 2.26 -3.30
CA ALA A 76 -1.40 1.81 -3.62
C ALA A 76 -2.46 2.80 -3.14
N TRP A 77 -2.27 3.41 -1.97
CA TRP A 77 -3.21 4.41 -1.44
C TRP A 77 -3.28 5.63 -2.37
N PHE A 78 -2.13 6.22 -2.75
CA PHE A 78 -2.10 7.35 -3.68
C PHE A 78 -2.72 7.00 -5.04
N SER A 79 -2.43 5.80 -5.55
CA SER A 79 -3.03 5.32 -6.81
C SER A 79 -4.56 5.22 -6.74
N VAL A 80 -5.10 4.79 -5.59
CA VAL A 80 -6.55 4.74 -5.36
C VAL A 80 -7.14 6.14 -5.22
N GLN A 81 -6.48 7.06 -4.51
CA GLN A 81 -7.00 8.42 -4.33
C GLN A 81 -7.06 9.19 -5.64
N ARG A 82 -6.01 9.12 -6.47
CA ARG A 82 -6.02 9.76 -7.80
C ARG A 82 -7.13 9.28 -8.72
N LYS A 83 -7.57 8.02 -8.58
CA LYS A 83 -8.72 7.49 -9.33
C LYS A 83 -10.06 8.01 -8.84
N LYS A 84 -10.14 8.35 -7.55
CA LYS A 84 -11.38 8.79 -6.90
C LYS A 84 -11.57 10.29 -7.00
N ARG A 85 -10.48 11.04 -6.93
CA ARG A 85 -10.42 12.51 -6.82
C ARG A 85 -9.71 13.09 -8.05
N THR A 86 -10.19 12.74 -9.23
CA THR A 86 -9.58 13.19 -10.49
C THR A 86 -9.69 14.70 -10.66
N ASP A 87 -10.76 15.29 -10.14
CA ASP A 87 -11.01 16.73 -10.04
C ASP A 87 -9.95 17.46 -9.20
N GLU A 88 -9.59 16.94 -8.02
CA GLU A 88 -8.51 17.50 -7.20
C GLU A 88 -7.17 17.41 -7.93
N VAL A 89 -6.90 16.26 -8.57
CA VAL A 89 -5.66 16.06 -9.34
C VAL A 89 -5.55 17.04 -10.51
N GLU A 90 -6.65 17.25 -11.24
CA GLU A 90 -6.73 18.22 -12.33
C GLU A 90 -6.61 19.67 -11.82
N ALA A 91 -7.17 19.99 -10.64
CA ALA A 91 -7.01 21.29 -10.00
C ALA A 91 -5.56 21.61 -9.64
N HIS A 92 -4.76 20.60 -9.32
CA HIS A 92 -3.31 20.71 -9.14
C HIS A 92 -2.53 20.82 -10.47
N GLY A 93 -3.21 20.82 -11.62
CA GLY A 93 -2.61 20.98 -12.94
C GLY A 93 -2.12 19.68 -13.57
N TYR A 94 -2.43 18.52 -12.99
CA TYR A 94 -2.09 17.22 -13.57
C TYR A 94 -3.21 16.75 -14.50
N VAL A 95 -2.93 16.69 -15.80
CA VAL A 95 -3.89 16.17 -16.79
C VAL A 95 -3.88 14.64 -16.76
N ILE A 96 -5.00 14.03 -16.37
CA ILE A 96 -5.21 12.59 -16.48
C ILE A 96 -5.88 12.32 -17.83
N GLU A 97 -5.12 12.12 -18.91
CA GLU A 97 -5.76 11.82 -20.19
C GLU A 97 -6.55 10.50 -20.12
N PRO A 98 -7.78 10.46 -20.67
CA PRO A 98 -8.59 9.25 -20.69
C PRO A 98 -7.87 8.15 -21.49
N GLY A 99 -7.52 7.06 -20.81
CA GLY A 99 -6.76 5.95 -21.39
C GLY A 99 -5.30 5.90 -20.97
N THR A 100 -4.75 6.94 -20.33
CA THR A 100 -3.45 6.88 -19.67
C THR A 100 -3.53 5.89 -18.51
N ARG A 101 -2.77 4.78 -18.57
CA ARG A 101 -2.69 3.88 -17.41
C ARG A 101 -2.03 4.69 -16.30
N ILE A 102 -2.53 4.60 -15.07
CA ILE A 102 -1.84 5.22 -13.90
C ILE A 102 -0.38 4.74 -13.77
N ALA A 103 -0.06 3.58 -14.36
CA ALA A 103 1.30 3.07 -14.48
C ALA A 103 2.21 3.84 -15.47
N ASP A 104 1.62 4.55 -16.44
CA ASP A 104 2.30 5.30 -17.51
C ASP A 104 2.57 6.77 -17.13
N MET A 105 2.02 7.22 -16.00
CA MET A 105 2.46 8.45 -15.30
C MET A 105 3.85 8.18 -14.71
N ARG A 106 4.83 8.19 -15.60
CA ARG A 106 6.22 7.80 -15.38
C ARG A 106 6.80 8.62 -14.23
N VAL A 107 6.86 8.00 -13.05
CA VAL A 107 7.88 8.32 -12.04
C VAL A 107 9.22 8.29 -12.77
N PRO A 108 9.98 9.39 -12.82
CA PRO A 108 11.26 9.43 -13.52
C PRO A 108 12.15 8.25 -13.08
N PRO A 109 12.76 7.50 -14.01
CA PRO A 109 13.75 6.51 -13.65
C PRO A 109 15.04 7.24 -13.29
N GLU A 110 15.10 7.77 -12.07
CA GLU A 110 16.37 7.95 -11.38
C GLU A 110 16.38 7.06 -10.15
N VAL A 111 16.37 5.76 -10.42
CA VAL A 111 16.80 4.79 -9.43
C VAL A 111 18.33 4.82 -9.40
N SER A 112 18.87 5.94 -8.90
CA SER A 112 20.26 6.02 -8.46
C SER A 112 20.51 4.88 -7.47
N GLY A 113 21.72 4.33 -7.46
CA GLY A 113 22.11 3.37 -6.44
C GLY A 113 21.91 3.89 -5.02
N GLU A 114 21.95 5.21 -4.83
CA GLU A 114 21.68 5.89 -3.57
C GLU A 114 20.22 5.78 -3.17
N LEU A 115 19.29 6.05 -4.10
CA LEU A 115 17.86 5.94 -3.81
C LEU A 115 17.48 4.50 -3.42
N ARG A 116 18.06 3.50 -4.09
CA ARG A 116 17.87 2.09 -3.70
C ARG A 116 18.39 1.79 -2.30
N ARG A 117 19.55 2.36 -1.91
CA ARG A 117 20.10 2.21 -0.56
C ARG A 117 19.22 2.89 0.48
N ALA A 118 18.78 4.12 0.21
CA ALA A 118 17.88 4.87 1.07
C ALA A 118 16.56 4.11 1.32
N TRP A 119 15.95 3.54 0.27
CA TRP A 119 14.74 2.72 0.44
C TRP A 119 14.96 1.46 1.28
N LYS A 120 16.13 0.83 1.18
CA LYS A 120 16.47 -0.33 2.02
C LYS A 120 16.58 0.08 3.49
N GLU A 121 17.19 1.22 3.78
CA GLU A 121 17.32 1.71 5.16
C GLU A 121 15.95 2.08 5.73
N VAL A 122 15.12 2.81 4.97
CA VAL A 122 13.76 3.18 5.40
C VAL A 122 12.91 1.95 5.71
N GLU A 123 12.97 0.91 4.88
CA GLU A 123 12.22 -0.32 5.14
C GLU A 123 12.78 -1.07 6.36
N LYS A 124 14.10 -1.06 6.56
CA LYS A 124 14.73 -1.64 7.75
C LYS A 124 14.30 -0.90 9.02
N GLU A 125 14.37 0.42 9.03
CA GLU A 125 13.89 1.28 10.14
C GLU A 125 12.42 0.99 10.46
N ARG A 126 11.58 0.87 9.42
CA ARG A 126 10.15 0.52 9.59
C ARG A 126 9.96 -0.84 10.27
N GLN A 127 10.74 -1.83 9.87
CA GLN A 127 10.68 -3.18 10.47
C GLN A 127 11.17 -3.17 11.91
N GLU A 128 12.23 -2.43 12.21
CA GLU A 128 12.73 -2.24 13.58
C GLU A 128 11.71 -1.51 14.46
N ALA A 129 11.07 -0.46 13.96
CA ALA A 129 10.02 0.25 14.69
C ALA A 129 8.82 -0.66 15.00
N LEU A 130 8.39 -1.48 14.03
CA LEU A 130 7.32 -2.46 14.27
C LEU A 130 7.72 -3.53 15.28
N ARG A 131 8.98 -3.96 15.28
CA ARG A 131 9.48 -4.91 16.29
C ARG A 131 9.48 -4.31 17.68
N ARG A 132 9.93 -3.05 17.83
CA ARG A 132 9.91 -2.34 19.11
C ARG A 132 8.51 -2.20 19.67
N LEU A 133 7.54 -1.79 18.84
CA LEU A 133 6.14 -1.73 19.26
C LEU A 133 5.60 -3.09 19.71
N ALA A 134 5.98 -4.17 19.02
CA ALA A 134 5.58 -5.52 19.40
C ALA A 134 6.27 -6.04 20.68
N GLU A 135 7.46 -5.53 21.01
CA GLU A 135 8.16 -5.82 22.26
C GLU A 135 7.52 -5.03 23.42
N GLU A 136 7.21 -3.75 23.22
CA GLU A 136 6.51 -2.88 24.19
C GLU A 136 5.13 -3.46 24.57
N GLU A 137 4.34 -3.92 23.59
CA GLU A 137 3.04 -4.57 23.85
C GLU A 137 3.17 -5.83 24.73
N GLN A 138 4.28 -6.58 24.64
CA GLN A 138 4.50 -7.79 25.46
C GLN A 138 4.95 -7.48 26.89
N GLU A 139 5.62 -6.34 27.12
CA GLU A 139 6.04 -5.92 28.46
C GLU A 139 4.86 -5.35 29.26
N GLU A 140 3.95 -4.61 28.62
CA GLU A 140 2.75 -4.07 29.29
C GLU A 140 1.79 -5.17 29.77
N ASP A 141 1.62 -6.26 29.00
CA ASP A 141 0.80 -7.43 29.40
C ASP A 141 1.42 -8.23 30.57
N GLY A 142 2.72 -8.03 30.85
CA GLY A 142 3.46 -8.71 31.91
C GLY A 142 3.44 -8.02 33.28
N GLU A 143 3.10 -6.72 33.34
CA GLU A 143 3.04 -5.94 34.58
C GLU A 143 1.64 -5.93 35.24
N GLU A 144 0.62 -6.50 34.62
CA GLU A 144 -0.76 -6.56 35.16
C GLU A 144 -1.05 -7.83 36.00
N HIS A 145 -0.06 -8.40 36.71
CA HIS A 145 -0.26 -9.61 37.54
C HIS A 145 0.06 -9.47 39.04
#